data_AF-A0A4R2JIH5-F1
#
_entry.id   AF-A0A4R2JIH5-F1
#
_cell.length_a   1.000
_cell.length_b   1.000
_cell.length_c   1.000
_cell.angle_alpha   90.00
_cell.angle_beta   90.00
_cell.angle_gamma   90.00
#
_symmetry.space_group_name_H-M   'P 1'
#
loop_
_entity.id
_entity.type
_entity.pdbx_description
1 polymer ?
#
loop_
_entity_poly.entity_id
_entity_poly.type
_entity_poly.pdbx_seq_one_letter_code
_entity_poly.pdbx_strand_id
1 'polypeptide(L)'
;MAERRYSNRTINSIVAHLDGVTDAVHHRGTIIAARAETFLDMHRDSGHAEIDLTRHQVDTLVSLVDEAALSIEFGHIHNKTGRYVHGLYIVTRAAH
;
A
#
# COMPACT_ATOMS: atom_id res chain seq x y z
N MET A 1 -4.69 30.16 -35.39
CA MET A 1 -4.51 28.96 -34.53
C MET A 1 -5.16 29.30 -33.19
N ALA A 2 -6.23 28.60 -32.79
CA ALA A 2 -6.86 28.83 -31.48
C ALA A 2 -6.19 27.95 -30.43
N GLU A 3 -5.68 28.56 -29.35
CA GLU A 3 -5.08 27.85 -28.21
C GLU A 3 -6.20 27.21 -27.37
N ARG A 4 -6.21 25.88 -27.25
CA ARG A 4 -7.16 25.19 -26.38
C ARG A 4 -6.57 25.06 -24.98
N ARG A 5 -7.06 25.88 -24.04
CA ARG A 5 -6.69 25.80 -22.63
C ARG A 5 -7.56 24.77 -21.91
N TYR A 6 -6.92 23.79 -21.29
CA TYR A 6 -7.59 22.83 -20.42
C TYR A 6 -7.45 23.25 -18.95
N SER A 7 -8.45 22.88 -18.14
CA SER A 7 -8.34 23.01 -16.68
C SER A 7 -7.30 22.02 -16.13
N ASN A 8 -6.67 22.34 -15.00
CA ASN A 8 -5.73 21.42 -14.32
C ASN A 8 -6.36 20.06 -14.03
N ARG A 9 -7.66 20.01 -13.67
CA ARG A 9 -8.38 18.75 -13.46
C ARG A 9 -8.39 17.90 -14.73
N THR A 10 -8.69 18.52 -15.87
CA THR A 10 -8.70 17.83 -17.17
C THR A 10 -7.30 17.34 -17.54
N ILE A 11 -6.29 18.18 -17.35
CA ILE A 11 -4.89 17.82 -17.62
C ILE A 11 -4.47 16.63 -16.75
N ASN A 12 -4.72 16.67 -15.45
CA ASN A 12 -4.36 15.60 -14.53
C ASN A 12 -5.06 14.29 -14.88
N SER A 13 -6.34 14.34 -15.27
CA SER A 13 -7.06 13.15 -15.74
C SER A 13 -6.38 12.54 -16.96
N ILE A 14 -5.94 13.35 -17.94
CA ILE A 14 -5.23 12.84 -19.12
C ILE A 14 -3.87 12.26 -18.71
N VAL A 15 -3.09 13.02 -17.93
CA VAL A 15 -1.72 12.65 -17.54
C VAL A 15 -1.69 11.37 -16.69
N ALA A 16 -2.68 11.17 -15.82
CA ALA A 16 -2.76 9.99 -14.95
C ALA A 16 -2.86 8.66 -15.72
N HIS A 17 -3.33 8.69 -16.97
CA HIS A 17 -3.47 7.50 -17.82
C HIS A 17 -2.31 7.32 -18.80
N LEU A 18 -1.31 8.21 -18.80
CA LEU A 18 -0.12 8.01 -19.65
C LEU A 18 0.66 6.80 -19.13
N ASP A 19 1.07 5.92 -20.05
CA ASP A 19 1.77 4.67 -19.70
C ASP A 19 2.95 4.92 -18.76
N GLY A 20 3.81 5.91 -19.07
CA GLY A 20 4.94 6.27 -18.21
C GLY A 20 4.57 6.75 -16.81
N VAL A 21 3.39 7.34 -16.63
CA VAL A 21 2.88 7.74 -15.29
C VAL A 21 2.37 6.51 -14.55
N THR A 22 1.57 5.67 -15.20
CA THR A 22 1.04 4.44 -14.57
C THR A 22 2.15 3.46 -14.19
N ASP A 23 3.19 3.32 -15.03
CA ASP A 23 4.35 2.50 -14.76
C ASP A 23 5.20 3.06 -13.62
N ALA A 24 5.36 4.39 -13.54
CA ALA A 24 6.07 5.02 -12.43
C ALA A 24 5.33 4.81 -11.09
N VAL A 25 4.00 4.93 -11.08
CA VAL A 25 3.17 4.65 -9.90
C VAL A 25 3.28 3.17 -9.50
N HIS A 26 3.18 2.26 -10.46
CA HIS A 26 3.29 0.83 -10.21
C HIS A 26 4.69 0.42 -9.70
N HIS A 27 5.74 0.99 -10.28
CA HIS A 27 7.11 0.78 -9.83
C HIS A 27 7.30 1.23 -8.37
N ARG A 28 6.73 2.40 -8.01
CA ARG A 28 6.75 2.86 -6.61
C ARG A 28 5.98 1.90 -5.70
N GLY A 29 4.82 1.41 -6.12
CA GLY A 29 4.07 0.39 -5.40
C GLY A 29 4.87 -0.89 -5.17
N THR A 30 5.60 -1.36 -6.19
CA THR A 30 6.48 -2.54 -6.09
C THR A 30 7.57 -2.36 -5.03
N ILE A 31 8.19 -1.18 -4.95
CA ILE A 31 9.19 -0.87 -3.92
C ILE A 31 8.57 -0.91 -2.51
N ILE A 32 7.36 -0.36 -2.36
CA ILE A 32 6.66 -0.36 -1.07
C ILE A 32 6.27 -1.79 -0.69
N ALA A 33 5.75 -2.60 -1.63
CA ALA A 33 5.42 -4.00 -1.39
C ALA A 33 6.64 -4.80 -0.92
N ALA A 34 7.78 -4.70 -1.60
CA ALA A 34 9.01 -5.40 -1.20
C ALA A 34 9.51 -5.00 0.21
N ARG A 35 9.35 -3.72 0.58
CA ARG A 35 9.65 -3.25 1.96
C ARG A 35 8.68 -3.82 2.98
N ALA A 36 7.38 -3.82 2.65
CA ALA A 36 6.35 -4.37 3.51
C ALA A 36 6.56 -5.89 3.73
N GLU A 37 6.91 -6.62 2.67
CA GLU A 37 7.28 -8.05 2.75
C GLU A 37 8.45 -8.25 3.71
N THR A 38 9.50 -7.44 3.59
CA THR A 38 10.66 -7.51 4.51
C THR A 38 10.24 -7.30 5.97
N PHE A 39 9.37 -6.32 6.25
CA PHE A 39 8.88 -6.08 7.62
C PHE A 39 7.97 -7.19 8.14
N LEU A 40 7.14 -7.76 7.26
CA LEU A 40 6.27 -8.88 7.59
C LEU A 40 7.09 -10.13 7.90
N ASP A 41 8.05 -10.48 7.04
CA ASP A 41 8.91 -11.66 7.19
C ASP A 41 9.72 -11.64 8.48
N MET A 42 10.20 -10.47 8.92
CA MET A 42 10.88 -10.31 10.21
C MET A 42 10.03 -10.72 11.42
N HIS A 43 8.71 -10.77 11.28
CA HIS A 43 7.76 -11.09 12.35
C HIS A 43 6.91 -12.34 12.03
N ARG A 44 7.21 -13.03 10.93
CA ARG A 44 6.44 -14.18 10.45
C ARG A 44 7.01 -15.48 10.99
N ASP A 45 6.72 -15.78 12.26
CA ASP A 45 7.09 -17.08 12.85
C ASP A 45 6.07 -18.17 12.49
N SER A 46 4.78 -17.81 12.41
CA SER A 46 3.69 -18.68 11.96
C SER A 46 2.46 -17.82 11.63
N GLY A 47 2.18 -17.59 10.35
CA GLY A 47 1.05 -16.77 9.92
C GLY A 47 0.79 -16.83 8.42
N HIS A 48 -0.47 -16.62 8.05
CA HIS A 48 -0.93 -16.58 6.65
C HIS A 48 -0.95 -15.17 6.06
N ALA A 49 -0.57 -14.16 6.85
CA ALA A 49 -0.44 -12.80 6.38
C ALA A 49 0.48 -12.71 5.17
N GLU A 50 0.05 -11.93 4.18
CA GLU A 50 0.79 -11.67 2.95
C GLU A 50 0.63 -10.22 2.51
N ILE A 51 1.56 -9.78 1.65
CA ILE A 51 1.48 -8.48 0.99
C ILE A 51 0.95 -8.70 -0.42
N ASP A 52 -0.16 -8.05 -0.75
CA ASP A 52 -0.72 -8.04 -2.10
C ASP A 52 -0.44 -6.71 -2.80
N LEU A 53 -0.08 -6.79 -4.09
CA LEU A 53 0.17 -5.64 -4.95
C LEU A 53 -0.81 -5.68 -6.13
N THR A 54 -1.82 -4.83 -6.06
CA THR A 54 -2.83 -4.73 -7.11
C THR A 54 -2.57 -3.49 -7.98
N ARG A 55 -2.36 -3.69 -9.29
CA ARG A 55 -2.28 -2.60 -10.28
C ARG A 55 -3.68 -2.28 -10.82
N HIS A 56 -4.04 -1.00 -10.80
CA HIS A 56 -5.26 -0.47 -11.41
C HIS A 56 -4.91 0.43 -12.60
N GLN A 57 -5.92 1.13 -13.15
CA GLN A 57 -5.75 1.94 -14.36
C GLN A 57 -4.85 3.15 -14.13
N VAL A 58 -4.91 3.78 -12.95
CA VAL A 58 -4.14 5.00 -12.63
C VAL A 58 -3.38 4.90 -11.31
N ASP A 59 -3.71 3.91 -10.50
CA ASP A 59 -3.21 3.71 -9.15
C ASP A 59 -2.68 2.29 -8.94
N THR A 60 -2.00 2.10 -7.81
CA THR A 60 -1.48 0.80 -7.39
C THR A 60 -1.67 0.71 -5.88
N LEU A 61 -2.29 -0.38 -5.44
CA LEU A 61 -2.61 -0.66 -4.05
C LEU A 61 -1.62 -1.67 -3.49
N VAL A 62 -1.10 -1.39 -2.29
CA VAL A 62 -0.31 -2.32 -1.49
C VAL A 62 -1.12 -2.65 -0.25
N SER A 63 -1.45 -3.92 -0.07
CA SER A 63 -2.39 -4.38 0.96
C SER A 63 -1.73 -5.42 1.86
N LEU A 64 -1.95 -5.31 3.17
CA LEU A 64 -1.71 -6.41 4.09
C LEU A 64 -2.97 -7.27 4.14
N VAL A 65 -2.86 -8.52 3.69
CA VAL A 65 -3.99 -9.46 3.58
C VAL A 65 -3.86 -10.51 4.68
N ASP A 66 -4.76 -10.46 5.67
CA ASP A 66 -4.89 -11.43 6.75
C ASP A 66 -6.24 -11.21 7.47
N GLU A 67 -6.82 -12.24 8.11
CA GLU A 67 -8.04 -12.07 8.92
C GLU A 67 -7.83 -11.08 10.08
N ALA A 68 -6.62 -11.01 10.61
CA ALA A 68 -6.21 -10.12 11.69
C ALA A 68 -5.39 -8.91 11.19
N ALA A 69 -5.42 -8.57 9.90
CA ALA A 69 -4.58 -7.52 9.29
C ALA A 69 -4.59 -6.18 10.07
N LEU A 70 -5.76 -5.71 10.52
CA LEU A 70 -5.86 -4.48 11.32
C LEU A 70 -5.15 -4.59 12.67
N SER A 71 -5.26 -5.75 13.32
CA SER A 71 -4.61 -6.02 14.60
C SER A 71 -3.10 -6.17 14.46
N ILE A 72 -2.64 -6.69 13.31
CA ILE A 72 -1.22 -6.77 12.95
C ILE A 72 -0.67 -5.36 12.65
N GLU A 73 -1.38 -4.55 11.88
CA GLU A 73 -0.91 -3.23 11.48
C GLU A 73 -0.91 -2.23 12.64
N PHE A 74 -2.01 -2.13 13.39
CA PHE A 74 -2.22 -1.06 14.39
C PHE A 74 -2.25 -1.53 15.85
N GLY A 75 -2.15 -2.84 16.08
CA GLY A 75 -2.21 -3.43 17.41
C GLY A 75 -3.63 -3.70 17.89
N HIS A 76 -3.73 -4.37 19.04
CA HIS A 76 -5.02 -4.78 19.61
C HIS A 76 -4.89 -5.06 21.12
N ILE A 77 -6.03 -5.22 21.79
CA ILE A 77 -6.06 -5.72 23.17
C ILE A 77 -6.08 -7.24 23.16
N HIS A 78 -5.11 -7.87 23.81
CA HIS A 78 -5.01 -9.31 23.89
C HIS A 78 -6.21 -9.89 24.66
N ASN A 79 -6.98 -10.76 24.01
CA ASN A 79 -8.24 -11.30 24.54
C ASN A 79 -8.14 -12.03 25.90
N LYS A 80 -7.03 -12.72 26.17
CA LYS A 80 -6.80 -13.43 27.44
C LYS A 80 -6.17 -12.57 28.55
N THR A 81 -5.18 -11.74 28.23
CA THR A 81 -4.40 -11.02 29.24
C THR A 81 -4.89 -9.59 29.46
N GLY A 82 -5.74 -9.06 28.57
CA GLY A 82 -6.20 -7.67 28.59
C GLY A 82 -5.12 -6.63 28.30
N ARG A 83 -3.88 -7.06 28.01
CA ARG A 83 -2.76 -6.17 27.71
C ARG A 83 -2.83 -5.70 26.27
N TYR A 84 -2.41 -4.47 26.03
CA TYR A 84 -2.23 -3.96 24.68
C TYR A 84 -1.02 -4.62 24.01
N VAL A 85 -1.21 -5.07 22.77
CA VAL A 85 -0.19 -5.60 21.88
C VAL A 85 0.05 -4.54 20.81
N HIS A 86 1.30 -4.11 20.67
CA HIS A 86 1.68 -3.10 19.70
C HIS A 86 1.54 -3.62 18.26
N GLY A 87 1.03 -2.77 17.38
CA GLY A 87 1.03 -3.03 15.94
C GLY A 87 2.44 -2.97 15.36
N LEU A 88 2.62 -3.64 14.23
CA LEU A 88 3.88 -3.73 13.51
C LEU A 88 4.05 -2.58 12.49
N TYR A 89 2.94 -1.91 12.14
CA TYR A 89 2.90 -0.80 11.18
C TYR A 89 3.61 -1.16 9.85
N ILE A 90 3.33 -2.34 9.31
CA ILE A 90 4.03 -2.93 8.18
C ILE A 90 3.88 -2.05 6.95
N VAL A 91 2.63 -1.77 6.54
CA VAL A 91 2.35 -0.97 5.34
C VAL A 91 2.69 0.49 5.60
N THR A 92 2.33 0.99 6.79
CA THR A 92 2.60 2.39 7.18
C THR A 92 4.09 2.71 7.11
N ARG A 93 4.95 1.85 7.67
CA ARG A 93 6.41 2.06 7.66
C ARG A 93 7.03 1.85 6.28
N ALA A 94 6.46 0.96 5.46
CA ALA A 94 6.96 0.72 4.11
C ALA A 94 6.74 1.91 3.17
N ALA A 95 5.67 2.69 3.41
CA ALA A 95 5.28 3.82 2.59
C ALA A 95 6.12 5.10 2.81
N HIS A 96 6.75 5.24 3.99
CA HIS A 96 7.65 6.35 4.34
C HIS A 96 9.06 6.18 3.76
#